data_AF-A0A3D1KCB6-F1
#
_entry.id   AF-A0A3D1KCB6-F1
#
_cell.length_a   1.000
_cell.length_b   1.000
_cell.length_c   1.000
_cell.angle_alpha   90.00
_cell.angle_beta   90.00
_cell.angle_gamma   90.00
#
_symmetry.space_group_name_H-M   'P 1'
#
loop_
_entity.id
_entity.type
_entity.pdbx_description
1 polymer ?
#
loop_
_entity_poly.entity_id
_entity_poly.type
_entity_poly.pdbx_seq_one_letter_code
_entity_poly.pdbx_strand_id
1 'polypeptide(L)'
;MLAGVLSCLLFLTSCAFTDWMQGKISNEEVKELDESMTMPEKRATPFDDALRNLGAMLTAHDIPQTAVQSKNIGNQTAEKVLPSDLYVMISTALNKIGKQVLFIPYDAKYIVSEATTGGQINRIYPDIVVTGGITGFDKDMIEKERRGEIEGGWAGASGAARYDVATGISQISLDLNLLDYKTQSSFPGVLATNALMVRKDKLGWGVSAYYMGCGGSFDSKVKTQQGVYVALRMLVEYSLLEVLGKYFNVPYWKCIKGANPDLDMIARMTENYKEMTPDQQIPILKRYLFIHGYKGIDRKSKTLNAYEQQALSKAMRQYGVSTNAELMVKMWEDVNVDTAKEIVIQDRRNRAVEFKQAAAEQQKLAQAAAQQDAERKAREAEELKELQAKYDNFIAAGDNYVKEGKYEKALEGYSNALKIGPNMKYPSEQAAKIRAFLEKQKVSEETFKASVAAGNEFFNSRSYEKARLEFDKAAALKPDDEYVAKKLEELNRLLATRKPSGIGKINEKDFNDE
;
A
#
# COMPACT_ATOMS: atom_id res chain seq x y z
N MET A 1 58.24 -90.51 -54.79
CA MET A 1 58.69 -90.15 -56.15
C MET A 1 58.04 -88.83 -56.52
N LEU A 2 58.88 -87.84 -56.88
CA LEU A 2 58.64 -86.67 -57.74
C LEU A 2 57.41 -85.78 -57.45
N ALA A 3 57.59 -84.59 -56.85
CA ALA A 3 57.86 -83.30 -57.54
C ALA A 3 56.61 -82.78 -58.28
N GLY A 4 56.09 -81.56 -58.14
CA GLY A 4 56.48 -80.27 -57.58
C GLY A 4 55.55 -79.22 -58.24
N VAL A 5 55.75 -77.93 -57.97
CA VAL A 5 55.09 -76.74 -58.60
C VAL A 5 53.73 -76.37 -57.96
N LEU A 6 53.42 -75.16 -57.47
CA LEU A 6 54.10 -73.85 -57.43
C LEU A 6 53.56 -73.05 -56.22
N SER A 7 54.37 -72.09 -55.81
CA SER A 7 54.25 -71.19 -54.67
C SER A 7 53.22 -70.05 -54.83
N CYS A 8 52.87 -69.47 -53.67
CA CYS A 8 52.56 -68.06 -53.37
C CYS A 8 51.10 -67.58 -53.19
N LEU A 9 50.82 -67.27 -51.91
CA LEU A 9 50.22 -66.03 -51.37
C LEU A 9 48.70 -65.78 -51.57
N LEU A 10 47.90 -66.07 -50.53
CA LEU A 10 47.41 -65.07 -49.56
C LEU A 10 46.37 -65.68 -48.63
N PHE A 11 46.59 -65.48 -47.33
CA PHE A 11 45.67 -65.80 -46.24
C PHE A 11 44.62 -64.68 -46.08
N LEU A 12 43.41 -65.09 -45.70
CA LEU A 12 42.35 -64.37 -44.97
C LEU A 12 41.55 -63.29 -45.73
N THR A 13 40.23 -63.49 -45.82
CA THR A 13 39.18 -62.71 -45.13
C THR A 13 37.81 -62.91 -45.80
N SER A 14 36.80 -63.33 -45.03
CA SER A 14 35.41 -62.87 -45.21
C SER A 14 34.45 -63.40 -44.13
N CYS A 15 34.79 -63.19 -42.85
CA CYS A 15 33.76 -62.98 -41.83
C CYS A 15 33.57 -61.47 -41.65
N ALA A 16 33.14 -60.78 -42.72
CA ALA A 16 32.96 -59.33 -42.74
C ALA A 16 31.54 -58.93 -43.18
N PHE A 17 30.53 -59.74 -42.85
CA PHE A 17 29.14 -59.43 -43.19
C PHE A 17 28.19 -59.38 -41.98
N THR A 18 28.66 -59.68 -40.76
CA THR A 18 27.80 -59.72 -39.57
C THR A 18 28.04 -58.62 -38.54
N ASP A 19 29.10 -57.81 -38.66
CA ASP A 19 29.41 -56.74 -37.69
C ASP A 19 28.75 -55.38 -38.00
N TRP A 20 28.11 -55.23 -39.16
CA TRP A 20 27.43 -53.97 -39.52
C TRP A 20 26.04 -53.82 -38.88
N MET A 21 25.45 -54.90 -38.35
CA MET A 21 24.08 -54.91 -37.80
C MET A 21 24.00 -54.98 -36.26
N GLN A 22 25.13 -55.02 -35.55
CA GLN A 22 25.14 -54.98 -34.08
C GLN A 22 26.05 -53.84 -33.64
N GLY A 23 25.45 -52.70 -33.31
CA GLY A 23 26.12 -51.59 -32.64
C GLY A 23 26.63 -52.02 -31.26
N LYS A 24 27.78 -52.69 -31.23
CA LYS A 24 28.52 -52.98 -30.01
C LYS A 24 29.35 -51.75 -29.69
N ILE A 25 28.94 -51.06 -28.62
CA ILE A 25 29.74 -50.07 -27.91
C ILE A 25 31.08 -50.76 -27.57
N SER A 26 32.21 -50.12 -27.85
CA SER A 26 33.53 -50.71 -27.60
C SER A 26 33.76 -50.90 -26.09
N ASN A 27 34.57 -51.89 -25.71
CA ASN A 27 34.86 -52.16 -24.30
C ASN A 27 35.56 -50.98 -23.59
N GLU A 28 36.21 -50.08 -24.34
CA GLU A 28 36.77 -48.82 -23.82
C GLU A 28 35.69 -47.79 -23.51
N GLU A 29 34.69 -47.64 -24.39
CA GLU A 29 33.53 -46.77 -24.18
C GLU A 29 32.63 -47.27 -23.04
N VAL A 30 32.50 -48.59 -22.83
CA VAL A 30 31.81 -49.17 -21.67
C VAL A 30 32.56 -48.89 -20.37
N LYS A 31 33.89 -48.90 -20.42
CA LYS A 31 34.74 -48.61 -19.26
C LYS A 31 34.72 -47.13 -18.90
N GLU A 32 34.67 -46.23 -19.88
CA GLU A 32 34.40 -44.81 -19.68
C GLU A 32 32.98 -44.56 -19.12
N LEU A 33 31.98 -45.36 -19.53
CA LEU A 33 30.63 -45.30 -18.97
C LEU A 33 30.60 -45.72 -17.50
N ASP A 34 31.24 -46.85 -17.16
CA ASP A 34 31.35 -47.35 -15.77
C ASP A 34 32.18 -46.40 -14.89
N GLU A 35 33.24 -45.78 -15.43
CA GLU A 35 34.00 -44.72 -14.74
C GLU A 35 33.20 -43.42 -14.60
N SER A 36 32.23 -43.15 -15.48
CA SER A 36 31.30 -42.01 -15.38
C SER A 36 30.13 -42.25 -14.44
N MET A 37 29.90 -43.49 -13.99
CA MET A 37 28.96 -43.84 -12.92
C MET A 37 29.57 -43.52 -11.55
N THR A 38 30.04 -42.29 -11.36
CA THR A 38 30.47 -41.79 -10.05
C THR A 38 29.28 -41.45 -9.17
N MET A 39 29.55 -41.30 -7.86
CA MET A 39 28.57 -40.81 -6.89
C MET A 39 27.83 -39.58 -7.44
N PRO A 40 26.52 -39.43 -7.18
CA PRO A 40 25.73 -38.36 -7.77
C PRO A 40 26.35 -36.98 -7.47
N GLU A 41 26.96 -36.38 -8.48
CA GLU A 41 27.50 -35.03 -8.38
C GLU A 41 26.38 -34.00 -8.44
N LYS A 42 26.52 -32.93 -7.66
CA LYS A 42 25.60 -31.79 -7.74
C LYS A 42 25.67 -31.22 -9.16
N ARG A 43 24.54 -31.17 -9.87
CA ARG A 43 24.43 -30.51 -11.17
C ARG A 43 24.63 -29.00 -11.01
N ALA A 44 25.88 -28.55 -11.02
CA ALA A 44 26.26 -27.14 -11.01
C ALA A 44 26.42 -26.65 -12.45
N THR A 45 25.85 -25.49 -12.76
CA THR A 45 26.14 -24.79 -14.02
C THR A 45 27.16 -23.68 -13.77
N PRO A 46 27.80 -23.14 -14.82
CA PRO A 46 28.65 -21.96 -14.71
C PRO A 46 27.91 -20.71 -14.19
N PHE A 47 26.58 -20.68 -14.25
CA PHE A 47 25.75 -19.54 -13.86
C PHE A 47 25.19 -19.64 -12.43
N ASP A 48 25.37 -20.78 -11.74
CA ASP A 48 24.95 -20.95 -10.34
C ASP A 48 25.49 -19.83 -9.45
N ASP A 49 26.79 -19.54 -9.57
CA ASP A 49 27.44 -18.48 -8.81
C ASP A 49 27.06 -17.10 -9.33
N ALA A 50 26.84 -16.95 -10.65
CA ALA A 50 26.40 -15.69 -11.23
C ALA A 50 25.02 -15.26 -10.70
N LEU A 51 24.07 -16.19 -10.55
CA LEU A 51 22.75 -15.90 -9.96
C LEU A 51 22.85 -15.47 -8.49
N ARG A 52 23.70 -16.13 -7.70
CA ARG A 52 23.94 -15.74 -6.30
C ARG A 52 24.62 -14.37 -6.21
N ASN A 53 25.58 -14.11 -7.10
CA ASN A 53 26.24 -12.82 -7.22
C ASN A 53 25.26 -11.72 -7.62
N LEU A 54 24.27 -12.02 -8.46
CA LEU A 54 23.19 -11.08 -8.76
C LEU A 54 22.43 -10.70 -7.49
N GLY A 55 22.05 -11.66 -6.62
CA GLY A 55 21.39 -11.34 -5.35
C GLY A 55 22.25 -10.48 -4.42
N ALA A 56 23.55 -10.76 -4.38
CA ALA A 56 24.53 -9.93 -3.67
C ALA A 56 24.61 -8.51 -4.26
N MET A 57 24.65 -8.37 -5.58
CA MET A 57 24.68 -7.11 -6.30
C MET A 57 23.39 -6.30 -6.07
N LEU A 58 22.22 -6.93 -6.12
CA LEU A 58 20.94 -6.28 -5.79
C LEU A 58 20.96 -5.71 -4.37
N THR A 59 21.59 -6.42 -3.42
CA THR A 59 21.80 -5.90 -2.06
C THR A 59 22.75 -4.72 -2.07
N ALA A 60 23.90 -4.81 -2.74
CA ALA A 60 24.92 -3.77 -2.82
C ALA A 60 24.38 -2.46 -3.41
N HIS A 61 23.52 -2.58 -4.42
CA HIS A 61 22.86 -1.43 -5.03
C HIS A 61 21.68 -0.90 -4.22
N ASP A 62 21.39 -1.42 -3.02
CA ASP A 62 20.22 -1.05 -2.21
C ASP A 62 18.87 -1.27 -2.90
N ILE A 63 18.73 -2.36 -3.67
CA ILE A 63 17.46 -2.78 -4.28
C ILE A 63 16.59 -3.48 -3.21
N PRO A 64 15.30 -3.12 -3.06
CA PRO A 64 14.39 -3.80 -2.14
C PRO A 64 14.14 -5.24 -2.58
N GLN A 65 13.55 -6.05 -1.69
CA GLN A 65 13.07 -7.37 -2.08
C GLN A 65 11.92 -7.22 -3.09
N THR A 66 11.94 -8.02 -4.15
CA THR A 66 10.91 -8.01 -5.21
C THR A 66 10.30 -9.39 -5.32
N ALA A 67 8.98 -9.45 -5.32
CA ALA A 67 8.22 -10.68 -5.52
C ALA A 67 8.09 -10.97 -7.01
N VAL A 68 8.56 -12.15 -7.42
CA VAL A 68 8.64 -12.56 -8.83
C VAL A 68 7.83 -13.82 -9.04
N GLN A 69 6.98 -13.81 -10.05
CA GLN A 69 6.26 -14.99 -10.53
C GLN A 69 6.71 -15.33 -11.95
N SER A 70 6.45 -16.55 -12.40
CA SER A 70 6.67 -16.96 -13.79
C SER A 70 5.38 -17.49 -14.39
N LYS A 71 5.04 -17.05 -15.60
CA LYS A 71 4.03 -17.71 -16.44
C LYS A 71 4.57 -19.05 -16.93
N ASN A 72 3.70 -19.89 -17.47
CA ASN A 72 4.15 -21.08 -18.16
C ASN A 72 4.91 -20.69 -19.43
N ILE A 73 6.23 -20.87 -19.42
CA ILE A 73 7.12 -20.61 -20.55
C ILE A 73 7.32 -21.93 -21.28
N GLY A 74 6.59 -22.09 -22.38
CA GLY A 74 6.58 -23.31 -23.17
C GLY A 74 7.35 -23.23 -24.47
N ASN A 75 7.40 -24.38 -25.15
CA ASN A 75 7.98 -24.49 -26.48
C ASN A 75 7.03 -23.93 -27.55
N GLN A 76 7.46 -22.86 -28.22
CA GLN A 76 6.72 -22.23 -29.33
C GLN A 76 7.22 -22.70 -30.70
N THR A 77 8.18 -23.62 -30.74
CA THR A 77 8.70 -24.23 -31.98
C THR A 77 7.81 -25.40 -32.42
N ALA A 78 7.92 -25.79 -33.69
CA ALA A 78 7.23 -26.98 -34.21
C ALA A 78 7.79 -28.31 -33.65
N GLU A 79 8.90 -28.25 -32.91
CA GLU A 79 9.72 -29.40 -32.58
C GLU A 79 9.42 -30.00 -31.21
N LYS A 80 8.99 -31.27 -31.18
CA LYS A 80 8.57 -31.95 -29.93
C LYS A 80 9.72 -32.46 -29.05
N VAL A 81 10.96 -32.29 -29.50
CA VAL A 81 12.17 -32.76 -28.78
C VAL A 81 12.46 -31.90 -27.54
N LEU A 82 12.04 -30.64 -27.56
CA LEU A 82 12.24 -29.71 -26.45
C LEU A 82 11.08 -29.84 -25.43
N PRO A 83 11.34 -29.59 -24.13
CA PRO A 83 10.33 -29.69 -23.10
C PRO A 83 9.16 -28.75 -23.35
N SER A 84 7.96 -29.18 -22.96
CA SER A 84 6.73 -28.40 -23.10
C SER A 84 6.69 -27.17 -22.19
N ASP A 85 7.46 -27.17 -21.09
CA ASP A 85 7.59 -26.05 -20.16
C ASP A 85 9.00 -25.93 -19.56
N LEU A 86 9.34 -24.70 -19.16
CA LEU A 86 10.58 -24.35 -18.48
C LEU A 86 10.36 -23.92 -17.02
N TYR A 87 9.14 -24.08 -16.49
CA TYR A 87 8.73 -23.51 -15.19
C TYR A 87 9.64 -23.96 -14.04
N VAL A 88 10.00 -25.25 -13.99
CA VAL A 88 10.87 -25.80 -12.95
C VAL A 88 12.30 -25.25 -13.06
N MET A 89 12.81 -25.04 -14.28
CA MET A 89 14.13 -24.44 -14.48
C MET A 89 14.15 -22.98 -14.03
N ILE A 90 13.11 -22.21 -14.38
CA ILE A 90 12.98 -20.80 -14.00
C ILE A 90 12.82 -20.65 -12.49
N SER A 91 11.91 -21.40 -11.86
CA SER A 91 11.70 -21.36 -10.41
C SER A 91 12.97 -21.73 -9.64
N THR A 92 13.72 -22.74 -10.11
CA THR A 92 15.01 -23.10 -9.51
C THR A 92 16.03 -21.98 -9.65
N ALA A 93 16.15 -21.38 -10.83
CA ALA A 93 17.09 -20.29 -11.09
C ALA A 93 16.77 -19.03 -10.27
N LEU A 94 15.49 -18.64 -10.19
CA LEU A 94 15.04 -17.50 -9.38
C LEU A 94 15.35 -17.72 -7.89
N ASN A 95 15.14 -18.94 -7.37
CA ASN A 95 15.48 -19.26 -5.99
C ASN A 95 16.99 -19.23 -5.70
N LYS A 96 17.86 -19.48 -6.70
CA LYS A 96 19.32 -19.38 -6.54
C LYS A 96 19.80 -17.93 -6.30
N ILE A 97 19.03 -16.92 -6.74
CA ILE A 97 19.38 -15.50 -6.54
C ILE A 97 19.34 -15.14 -5.06
N GLY A 98 18.45 -15.75 -4.29
CA GLY A 98 18.33 -15.56 -2.85
C GLY A 98 17.34 -14.46 -2.46
N LYS A 99 17.46 -13.95 -1.24
CA LYS A 99 16.39 -13.20 -0.55
C LYS A 99 15.89 -11.94 -1.27
N GLN A 100 16.66 -11.34 -2.17
CA GLN A 100 16.24 -10.16 -2.93
C GLN A 100 15.15 -10.47 -3.95
N VAL A 101 15.09 -11.70 -4.45
CA VAL A 101 14.10 -12.17 -5.42
C VAL A 101 13.27 -13.24 -4.73
N LEU A 102 12.04 -12.88 -4.35
CA LEU A 102 11.10 -13.79 -3.71
C LEU A 102 10.26 -14.47 -4.78
N PHE A 103 10.53 -15.74 -5.07
CA PHE A 103 9.72 -16.49 -6.02
C PHE A 103 8.35 -16.83 -5.43
N ILE A 104 7.28 -16.39 -6.10
CA ILE A 104 5.89 -16.71 -5.76
C ILE A 104 5.38 -17.76 -6.76
N PRO A 105 5.16 -19.02 -6.34
CA PRO A 105 4.64 -20.03 -7.24
C PRO A 105 3.20 -19.69 -7.67
N TYR A 106 2.82 -20.17 -8.85
CA TYR A 106 1.47 -20.02 -9.37
C TYR A 106 0.89 -21.41 -9.63
N ASP A 107 -0.12 -21.78 -8.86
CA ASP A 107 -0.89 -23.00 -9.08
C ASP A 107 -2.38 -22.67 -9.07
N ALA A 108 -2.96 -22.44 -10.25
CA ALA A 108 -4.37 -22.11 -10.39
C ALA A 108 -5.30 -23.15 -9.74
N LYS A 109 -4.94 -24.45 -9.78
CA LYS A 109 -5.78 -25.51 -9.23
C LYS A 109 -5.81 -25.43 -7.71
N TYR A 110 -4.64 -25.23 -7.10
CA TYR A 110 -4.54 -25.03 -5.65
C TYR A 110 -5.38 -23.83 -5.20
N ILE A 111 -5.27 -22.70 -5.91
CA ILE A 111 -5.99 -21.46 -5.58
C ILE A 111 -7.51 -21.65 -5.63
N VAL A 112 -8.02 -22.31 -6.68
CA VAL A 112 -9.45 -22.57 -6.84
C VAL A 112 -9.95 -23.56 -5.78
N SER A 113 -9.17 -24.62 -5.51
CA SER A 113 -9.53 -25.59 -4.47
C SER A 113 -9.58 -24.96 -3.09
N GLU A 114 -8.63 -24.08 -2.76
CA GLU A 114 -8.56 -23.36 -1.49
C GLU A 114 -9.80 -22.47 -1.29
N ALA A 115 -10.14 -21.68 -2.31
CA ALA A 115 -11.33 -20.82 -2.28
C ALA A 115 -12.62 -21.62 -2.08
N THR A 116 -12.69 -22.85 -2.60
CA THR A 116 -13.83 -23.75 -2.40
C THR A 116 -13.86 -24.34 -0.99
N THR A 117 -12.70 -24.58 -0.37
CA THR A 117 -12.56 -25.15 0.98
C THR A 117 -12.62 -24.12 2.12
N GLY A 118 -12.63 -22.81 1.81
CA GLY A 118 -12.67 -21.74 2.82
C GLY A 118 -11.32 -21.44 3.50
N GLY A 119 -10.21 -21.85 2.91
CA GLY A 119 -8.87 -21.49 3.39
C GLY A 119 -8.61 -19.98 3.30
N GLN A 120 -7.98 -19.40 4.30
CA GLN A 120 -7.53 -18.00 4.28
C GLN A 120 -6.00 -17.95 4.39
N ILE A 121 -5.31 -18.03 3.25
CA ILE A 121 -3.87 -17.74 3.18
C ILE A 121 -3.66 -16.27 2.84
N ASN A 122 -2.88 -15.56 3.67
CA ASN A 122 -2.42 -14.21 3.34
C ASN A 122 -1.36 -14.28 2.22
N ARG A 123 -1.80 -14.13 0.96
CA ARG A 123 -0.95 -14.29 -0.22
C ARG A 123 -0.18 -13.00 -0.54
N ILE A 124 1.14 -13.15 -0.72
CA ILE A 124 1.97 -12.09 -1.27
C ILE A 124 1.74 -12.06 -2.79
N TYR A 125 1.31 -10.92 -3.29
CA TYR A 125 1.17 -10.71 -4.73
C TYR A 125 2.53 -10.41 -5.37
N PRO A 126 2.80 -10.95 -6.57
CA PRO A 126 4.01 -10.61 -7.32
C PRO A 126 4.05 -9.12 -7.68
N ASP A 127 5.25 -8.57 -7.79
CA ASP A 127 5.49 -7.26 -8.39
C ASP A 127 5.67 -7.40 -9.90
N ILE A 128 6.42 -8.43 -10.31
CA ILE A 128 6.74 -8.72 -11.71
C ILE A 128 6.47 -10.18 -12.07
N VAL A 129 6.21 -10.41 -13.36
CA VAL A 129 5.96 -11.73 -13.92
C VAL A 129 6.88 -12.00 -15.11
N VAL A 130 7.68 -13.06 -15.01
CA VAL A 130 8.50 -13.58 -16.11
C VAL A 130 7.61 -14.27 -17.13
N THR A 131 7.74 -13.87 -18.38
CA THR A 131 7.03 -14.45 -19.53
C THR A 131 7.99 -14.65 -20.69
N GLY A 132 7.62 -15.50 -21.66
CA GLY A 132 8.50 -15.80 -22.78
C GLY A 132 8.16 -17.11 -23.46
N GLY A 133 9.10 -17.62 -24.25
CA GLY A 133 8.99 -18.92 -24.88
C GLY A 133 10.30 -19.37 -25.51
N ILE A 134 10.42 -20.67 -25.76
CA ILE A 134 11.44 -21.18 -26.68
C ILE A 134 10.98 -20.82 -28.09
N THR A 135 11.68 -19.91 -28.75
CA THR A 135 11.23 -19.29 -30.01
C THR A 135 11.93 -19.85 -31.25
N GLY A 136 13.04 -20.58 -31.08
CA GLY A 136 13.75 -21.19 -32.20
C GLY A 136 14.39 -22.52 -31.83
N PHE A 137 14.34 -23.47 -32.77
CA PHE A 137 15.12 -24.70 -32.71
C PHE A 137 15.51 -25.15 -34.11
N ASP A 138 16.71 -24.77 -34.54
CA ASP A 138 17.25 -25.13 -35.84
C ASP A 138 18.16 -26.34 -35.66
N LYS A 139 17.75 -27.51 -36.19
CA LYS A 139 18.53 -28.75 -36.10
C LYS A 139 19.51 -28.86 -37.26
N ASP A 140 20.65 -29.50 -36.97
CA ASP A 140 21.62 -29.95 -37.98
C ASP A 140 21.99 -28.87 -39.02
N MET A 141 22.18 -27.62 -38.56
CA MET A 141 22.51 -26.46 -39.41
C MET A 141 23.78 -26.66 -40.26
N ILE A 142 24.63 -27.64 -39.93
CA ILE A 142 25.82 -28.00 -40.69
C ILE A 142 25.82 -29.52 -40.92
N GLU A 143 25.36 -29.95 -42.08
CA GLU A 143 25.63 -31.28 -42.63
C GLU A 143 26.90 -31.24 -43.52
N LYS A 144 27.72 -32.30 -43.48
CA LYS A 144 28.94 -32.53 -44.29
C LYS A 144 28.77 -32.00 -45.74
N GLU A 145 29.67 -31.26 -46.39
CA GLU A 145 31.08 -31.52 -46.67
C GLU A 145 31.78 -30.21 -47.11
N ARG A 146 32.70 -29.66 -46.30
CA ARG A 146 33.85 -28.89 -46.81
C ARG A 146 34.84 -28.70 -45.67
N ARG A 147 36.02 -29.31 -45.79
CA ARG A 147 37.21 -28.89 -45.05
C ARG A 147 37.58 -27.50 -45.56
N GLY A 148 37.03 -26.47 -44.93
CA GLY A 148 37.37 -25.08 -45.16
C GLY A 148 37.66 -24.44 -43.80
N GLU A 149 38.74 -23.67 -43.71
CA GLU A 149 38.98 -22.80 -42.58
C GLU A 149 37.76 -21.87 -42.43
N ILE A 150 36.99 -22.07 -41.36
CA ILE A 150 35.96 -21.11 -40.98
C ILE A 150 36.71 -19.99 -40.27
N GLU A 151 36.97 -18.91 -41.01
CA GLU A 151 37.27 -17.63 -40.38
C GLU A 151 36.11 -17.32 -39.43
N GLY A 152 36.39 -17.23 -38.13
CA GLY A 152 35.44 -16.92 -37.08
C GLY A 152 34.91 -15.50 -37.24
N GLY A 153 34.09 -15.29 -38.26
CA GLY A 153 33.60 -13.99 -38.71
C GLY A 153 32.08 -13.91 -38.71
N TRP A 154 31.38 -14.71 -37.91
CA TRP A 154 29.97 -14.48 -37.64
C TRP A 154 29.84 -13.72 -36.32
N ALA A 155 29.54 -12.42 -36.44
CA ALA A 155 29.27 -11.47 -35.35
C ALA A 155 30.47 -11.07 -34.44
N GLY A 156 31.62 -10.76 -35.05
CA GLY A 156 32.66 -9.95 -34.39
C GLY A 156 33.54 -10.66 -33.34
N ALA A 157 33.38 -11.97 -33.14
CA ALA A 157 34.27 -12.76 -32.31
C ALA A 157 35.56 -13.12 -33.08
N SER A 158 36.62 -12.31 -32.94
CA SER A 158 37.94 -12.58 -33.52
C SER A 158 38.63 -13.76 -32.82
N GLY A 159 38.24 -14.98 -33.19
CA GLY A 159 38.84 -16.22 -32.70
C GLY A 159 38.58 -17.36 -33.67
N ALA A 160 39.49 -17.56 -34.63
CA ALA A 160 39.46 -18.70 -35.53
C ALA A 160 39.76 -19.99 -34.74
N ALA A 161 38.71 -20.67 -34.28
CA ALA A 161 38.84 -21.99 -33.73
C ALA A 161 38.68 -23.03 -34.86
N ARG A 162 39.79 -23.71 -35.18
CA ARG A 162 39.81 -24.81 -36.15
C ARG A 162 39.10 -26.02 -35.54
N TYR A 163 38.02 -26.48 -36.16
CA TYR A 163 37.27 -27.66 -35.71
C TYR A 163 37.15 -28.70 -36.83
N ASP A 164 37.34 -29.98 -36.49
CA ASP A 164 37.12 -31.11 -37.40
C ASP A 164 35.61 -31.28 -37.66
N VAL A 165 35.22 -31.08 -38.91
CA VAL A 165 33.83 -30.98 -39.38
C VAL A 165 33.25 -32.38 -39.60
N ALA A 166 32.59 -32.95 -38.59
CA ALA A 166 31.86 -34.23 -38.75
C ALA A 166 30.55 -34.35 -37.95
N THR A 167 30.10 -33.33 -37.21
CA THR A 167 29.00 -33.44 -36.22
C THR A 167 27.94 -32.35 -36.40
N GLY A 168 26.66 -32.74 -36.44
CA GLY A 168 25.53 -31.81 -36.57
C GLY A 168 25.44 -30.83 -35.39
N ILE A 169 25.30 -29.54 -35.71
CA ILE A 169 25.11 -28.44 -34.74
C ILE A 169 23.64 -28.02 -34.79
N SER A 170 23.00 -27.87 -33.63
CA SER A 170 21.66 -27.35 -33.50
C SER A 170 21.64 -26.08 -32.66
N GLN A 171 20.81 -25.10 -32.99
CA GLN A 171 20.66 -23.85 -32.24
C GLN A 171 19.31 -23.84 -31.52
N ILE A 172 19.29 -23.47 -30.24
CA ILE A 172 18.08 -23.26 -29.45
C ILE A 172 18.00 -21.79 -29.06
N SER A 173 16.86 -21.13 -29.29
CA SER A 173 16.62 -19.73 -28.94
C SER A 173 15.55 -19.60 -27.85
N LEU A 174 15.79 -18.72 -26.88
CA LEU A 174 14.90 -18.41 -25.76
C LEU A 174 14.73 -16.90 -25.63
N ASP A 175 13.47 -16.46 -25.68
CA ASP A 175 13.08 -15.08 -25.47
C ASP A 175 12.36 -14.94 -24.14
N LEU A 176 12.87 -14.06 -23.26
CA LEU A 176 12.26 -13.71 -21.98
C LEU A 176 11.94 -12.22 -21.91
N ASN A 177 10.79 -11.91 -21.34
CA ASN A 177 10.30 -10.57 -21.05
C ASN A 177 9.74 -10.50 -19.61
N LEU A 178 9.55 -9.30 -19.10
CA LEU A 178 8.89 -9.06 -17.82
C LEU A 178 7.59 -8.26 -18.01
N LEU A 179 6.58 -8.63 -17.22
CA LEU A 179 5.32 -7.92 -17.11
C LEU A 179 5.19 -7.31 -15.71
N ASP A 180 4.61 -6.11 -15.63
CA ASP A 180 4.10 -5.58 -14.36
C ASP A 180 2.87 -6.38 -13.94
N TYR A 181 2.84 -6.86 -12.70
CA TYR A 181 1.74 -7.73 -12.24
C TYR A 181 0.38 -7.00 -12.21
N LYS A 182 0.36 -5.71 -11.87
CA LYS A 182 -0.87 -4.93 -11.72
C LYS A 182 -1.44 -4.52 -13.07
N THR A 183 -0.60 -4.04 -13.98
CA THR A 183 -1.04 -3.54 -15.29
C THR A 183 -1.00 -4.59 -16.40
N GLN A 184 -0.31 -5.71 -16.19
CA GLN A 184 0.00 -6.73 -17.21
C GLN A 184 0.76 -6.18 -18.42
N SER A 185 1.33 -4.98 -18.34
CA SER A 185 2.12 -4.38 -19.42
C SER A 185 3.59 -4.81 -19.37
N SER A 186 4.21 -4.97 -20.53
CA SER A 186 5.65 -5.23 -20.63
C SER A 186 6.50 -4.01 -20.25
N PHE A 187 7.68 -4.24 -19.69
CA PHE A 187 8.67 -3.19 -19.45
C PHE A 187 9.48 -2.90 -20.73
N PRO A 188 9.47 -1.66 -21.26
CA PRO A 188 10.25 -1.30 -22.45
C PRO A 188 11.75 -1.52 -22.25
N GLY A 189 12.42 -2.17 -23.21
CA GLY A 189 13.86 -2.42 -23.15
C GLY A 189 14.31 -3.47 -22.13
N VAL A 190 13.38 -4.16 -21.47
CA VAL A 190 13.64 -5.23 -20.50
C VAL A 190 13.27 -6.58 -21.13
N LEU A 191 14.16 -7.04 -22.01
CA LEU A 191 14.06 -8.30 -22.71
C LEU A 191 15.42 -8.99 -22.77
N ALA A 192 15.39 -10.31 -22.87
CA ALA A 192 16.56 -11.15 -23.11
C ALA A 192 16.25 -12.09 -24.28
N THR A 193 17.03 -11.98 -25.35
CA THR A 193 16.91 -12.79 -26.57
C THR A 193 18.23 -13.49 -26.79
N ASN A 194 18.27 -14.76 -26.41
CA ASN A 194 19.52 -15.52 -26.37
C ASN A 194 19.39 -16.82 -27.12
N ALA A 195 20.50 -17.24 -27.72
CA ALA A 195 20.59 -18.51 -28.40
C ALA A 195 21.77 -19.34 -27.86
N LEU A 196 21.64 -20.65 -27.95
CA LEU A 196 22.68 -21.59 -27.54
C LEU A 196 22.85 -22.64 -28.62
N MET A 197 24.09 -22.89 -29.02
CA MET A 197 24.43 -23.96 -29.95
C MET A 197 24.77 -25.24 -29.18
N VAL A 198 24.15 -26.34 -29.59
CA VAL A 198 24.35 -27.67 -29.02
C VAL A 198 24.80 -28.59 -30.15
N ARG A 199 25.81 -29.43 -29.89
CA ARG A 199 26.34 -30.38 -30.85
C ARG A 199 25.81 -31.77 -30.56
N LYS A 200 25.54 -32.54 -31.61
CA LYS A 200 25.20 -33.95 -31.50
C LYS A 200 26.41 -34.79 -31.89
N ASP A 201 26.91 -35.59 -30.95
CA ASP A 201 27.98 -36.58 -31.16
C ASP A 201 27.40 -38.00 -31.20
N LYS A 202 28.19 -39.01 -31.60
CA LYS A 202 27.74 -40.41 -31.75
C LYS A 202 27.20 -41.03 -30.46
N LEU A 203 27.60 -40.53 -29.29
CA LEU A 203 27.19 -41.00 -27.97
C LEU A 203 26.06 -40.15 -27.33
N GLY A 204 25.61 -39.07 -27.98
CA GLY A 204 24.54 -38.21 -27.46
C GLY A 204 24.73 -36.72 -27.77
N TRP A 205 23.93 -35.87 -27.13
CA TRP A 205 24.05 -34.42 -27.24
C TRP A 205 25.14 -33.90 -26.29
N GLY A 206 26.07 -33.09 -26.81
CA GLY A 206 27.11 -32.39 -26.04
C GLY A 206 27.15 -30.90 -26.38
N VAL A 207 27.43 -30.05 -25.40
CA VAL A 207 27.53 -28.59 -25.60
C VAL A 207 28.95 -28.24 -26.07
N SER A 208 29.10 -27.58 -27.23
CA SER A 208 30.43 -27.29 -27.80
C SER A 208 30.75 -25.81 -28.01
N ALA A 209 29.76 -24.92 -28.10
CA ALA A 209 29.98 -23.49 -28.26
C ALA A 209 28.75 -22.69 -27.80
N TYR A 210 28.98 -21.54 -27.16
CA TYR A 210 27.92 -20.65 -26.69
C TYR A 210 28.06 -19.26 -27.31
N TYR A 211 26.95 -18.72 -27.80
CA TYR A 211 26.88 -17.37 -28.36
C TYR A 211 25.92 -16.53 -27.51
N MET A 212 26.44 -15.57 -26.75
CA MET A 212 25.62 -14.60 -26.02
C MET A 212 25.39 -13.39 -26.92
N GLY A 213 24.14 -12.96 -27.11
CA GLY A 213 23.73 -11.92 -28.06
C GLY A 213 24.45 -10.56 -27.93
N CYS A 214 25.23 -10.32 -26.87
CA CYS A 214 26.07 -9.14 -26.67
C CYS A 214 27.52 -9.28 -27.21
N GLY A 215 27.82 -10.27 -28.06
CA GLY A 215 29.15 -10.46 -28.65
C GLY A 215 30.17 -11.13 -27.70
N GLY A 216 29.71 -11.73 -26.61
CA GLY A 216 30.53 -12.52 -25.69
C GLY A 216 30.55 -14.00 -26.10
N SER A 217 31.75 -14.56 -26.27
CA SER A 217 31.95 -16.01 -26.29
C SER A 217 32.58 -16.44 -24.96
N PHE A 218 32.06 -17.52 -24.37
CA PHE A 218 32.64 -18.12 -23.16
C PHE A 218 33.05 -19.55 -23.49
N ASP A 219 34.35 -19.81 -23.45
CA ASP A 219 34.91 -21.17 -23.51
C ASP A 219 34.74 -21.81 -22.13
N SER A 220 33.57 -22.43 -21.93
CA SER A 220 33.40 -23.34 -20.80
C SER A 220 33.78 -24.74 -21.27
N LYS A 221 34.79 -25.34 -20.64
CA LYS A 221 35.07 -26.78 -20.70
C LYS A 221 33.95 -27.57 -20.01
N VAL A 222 32.70 -27.43 -20.45
CA VAL A 222 31.62 -28.31 -20.00
C VAL A 222 31.92 -29.69 -20.58
N LYS A 223 32.12 -30.67 -19.71
CA LYS A 223 32.33 -32.07 -20.14
C LYS A 223 31.21 -32.47 -21.10
N THR A 224 31.61 -33.03 -22.23
CA THR A 224 30.83 -33.38 -23.43
C THR A 224 29.68 -34.39 -23.22
N GLN A 225 29.29 -34.68 -21.98
CA GLN A 225 28.27 -35.68 -21.61
C GLN A 225 26.94 -35.06 -21.13
N GLN A 226 26.78 -33.74 -21.17
CA GLN A 226 25.58 -33.06 -20.68
C GLN A 226 24.57 -32.82 -21.81
N GLY A 227 23.45 -33.55 -21.80
CA GLY A 227 22.40 -33.48 -22.83
C GLY A 227 21.64 -32.15 -22.91
N VAL A 228 20.75 -32.03 -23.90
CA VAL A 228 19.96 -30.83 -24.28
C VAL A 228 19.32 -30.08 -23.09
N TYR A 229 18.91 -30.79 -22.05
CA TYR A 229 18.32 -30.18 -20.84
C TYR A 229 19.28 -29.30 -20.03
N VAL A 230 20.59 -29.61 -20.02
CA VAL A 230 21.58 -28.78 -19.32
C VAL A 230 21.85 -27.51 -20.12
N ALA A 231 21.94 -27.64 -21.44
CA ALA A 231 21.97 -26.53 -22.37
C ALA A 231 20.78 -25.58 -22.16
N LEU A 232 19.55 -26.11 -22.16
CA LEU A 232 18.34 -25.33 -21.87
C LEU A 232 18.38 -24.65 -20.50
N ARG A 233 18.86 -25.34 -19.46
CA ARG A 233 18.99 -24.74 -18.13
C ARG A 233 19.96 -23.56 -18.12
N MET A 234 21.13 -23.72 -18.76
CA MET A 234 22.10 -22.64 -18.87
C MET A 234 21.52 -21.44 -19.63
N LEU A 235 20.79 -21.69 -20.72
CA LEU A 235 20.11 -20.66 -21.49
C LEU A 235 19.07 -19.91 -20.64
N VAL A 236 18.27 -20.65 -19.85
CA VAL A 236 17.31 -20.07 -18.90
C VAL A 236 18.01 -19.22 -17.84
N GLU A 237 19.07 -19.73 -17.22
CA GLU A 237 19.79 -19.04 -16.15
C GLU A 237 20.45 -17.75 -16.64
N TYR A 238 21.05 -17.76 -17.83
CA TYR A 238 21.61 -16.57 -18.45
C TYR A 238 20.53 -15.56 -18.84
N SER A 239 19.46 -15.99 -19.53
CA SER A 239 18.37 -15.09 -19.93
C SER A 239 17.68 -14.47 -18.72
N LEU A 240 17.54 -15.19 -17.60
CA LEU A 240 17.04 -14.65 -16.35
C LEU A 240 17.98 -13.60 -15.74
N LEU A 241 19.28 -13.88 -15.74
CA LEU A 241 20.27 -12.96 -15.20
C LEU A 241 20.33 -11.65 -16.01
N GLU A 242 20.24 -11.73 -17.33
CA GLU A 242 20.15 -10.56 -18.22
C GLU A 242 18.85 -9.77 -18.02
N VAL A 243 17.69 -10.43 -18.09
CA VAL A 243 16.39 -9.72 -18.02
C VAL A 243 16.18 -9.08 -16.65
N LEU A 244 16.59 -9.75 -15.56
CA LEU A 244 16.53 -9.19 -14.21
C LEU A 244 17.59 -8.11 -14.00
N GLY A 245 18.79 -8.28 -14.56
CA GLY A 245 19.82 -7.26 -14.57
C GLY A 245 19.35 -5.95 -15.19
N LYS A 246 18.75 -6.04 -16.38
CA LYS A 246 18.14 -4.92 -17.10
C LYS A 246 16.98 -4.30 -16.32
N TYR A 247 16.14 -5.12 -15.69
CA TYR A 247 15.01 -4.64 -14.87
C TYR A 247 15.46 -3.85 -13.65
N PHE A 248 16.41 -4.40 -12.88
CA PHE A 248 16.93 -3.78 -11.67
C PHE A 248 17.96 -2.68 -11.94
N ASN A 249 18.34 -2.48 -13.21
CA ASN A 249 19.42 -1.58 -13.62
C ASN A 249 20.73 -1.86 -12.85
N VAL A 250 21.17 -3.11 -12.86
CA VAL A 250 22.45 -3.53 -12.27
C VAL A 250 23.34 -4.18 -13.33
N PRO A 251 24.68 -4.02 -13.27
CA PRO A 251 25.61 -4.51 -14.28
C PRO A 251 25.77 -6.03 -14.20
N TYR A 252 24.76 -6.77 -14.69
CA TYR A 252 24.65 -8.23 -14.55
C TYR A 252 25.85 -9.00 -15.10
N TRP A 253 26.50 -8.48 -16.14
CA TRP A 253 27.71 -9.09 -16.72
C TRP A 253 28.85 -9.21 -15.72
N LYS A 254 28.94 -8.33 -14.70
CA LYS A 254 29.94 -8.44 -13.62
C LYS A 254 29.71 -9.65 -12.72
N CYS A 255 28.51 -10.24 -12.73
CA CYS A 255 28.23 -11.49 -12.02
C CYS A 255 28.83 -12.71 -12.72
N ILE A 256 29.15 -12.59 -14.02
CA ILE A 256 29.67 -13.66 -14.86
C ILE A 256 31.18 -13.44 -15.04
N LYS A 257 31.98 -14.45 -14.69
CA LYS A 257 33.43 -14.37 -14.83
C LYS A 257 33.83 -14.31 -16.32
N GLY A 258 34.51 -13.24 -16.71
CA GLY A 258 35.04 -13.08 -18.08
C GLY A 258 33.99 -12.64 -19.11
N ALA A 259 32.79 -12.23 -18.70
CA ALA A 259 31.80 -11.69 -19.62
C ALA A 259 32.15 -10.26 -20.06
N ASN A 260 31.77 -9.95 -21.30
CA ASN A 260 31.89 -8.60 -21.86
C ASN A 260 30.77 -7.69 -21.32
N PRO A 261 31.04 -6.38 -21.18
CA PRO A 261 30.00 -5.41 -20.80
C PRO A 261 28.89 -5.31 -21.84
N ASP A 262 27.65 -5.11 -21.35
CA ASP A 262 26.50 -4.78 -22.20
C ASP A 262 26.54 -3.27 -22.51
N LEU A 263 27.07 -2.94 -23.70
CA LEU A 263 27.28 -1.56 -24.13
C LEU A 263 25.95 -0.80 -24.32
N ASP A 264 24.90 -1.48 -24.75
CA ASP A 264 23.57 -0.88 -24.96
C ASP A 264 22.96 -0.48 -23.62
N MET A 265 23.12 -1.32 -22.59
CA MET A 265 22.69 -0.99 -21.24
C MET A 265 23.48 0.19 -20.66
N ILE A 266 24.79 0.26 -20.88
CA ILE A 266 25.63 1.38 -20.45
C ILE A 266 25.20 2.69 -21.14
N ALA A 267 24.96 2.64 -22.45
CA ALA A 267 24.48 3.80 -23.22
C ALA A 267 23.12 4.27 -22.68
N ARG A 268 22.16 3.36 -22.53
CA ARG A 268 20.83 3.65 -21.98
C ARG A 268 20.90 4.25 -20.57
N MET A 269 21.74 3.72 -19.69
CA MET A 269 21.93 4.27 -18.33
C MET A 269 22.48 5.70 -18.38
N THR A 270 23.37 5.98 -19.32
CA THR A 270 23.95 7.30 -19.53
C THR A 270 22.90 8.30 -20.05
N GLU A 271 22.11 7.90 -21.05
CA GLU A 271 21.07 8.72 -21.67
C GLU A 271 19.95 9.02 -20.68
N ASN A 272 19.41 7.99 -20.02
CA ASN A 272 18.36 8.14 -19.00
C ASN A 272 18.77 9.14 -17.91
N TYR A 273 20.04 9.12 -17.48
CA TYR A 273 20.53 10.05 -16.48
C TYR A 273 20.65 11.48 -17.02
N LYS A 274 21.06 11.66 -18.28
CA LYS A 274 21.15 12.98 -18.92
C LYS A 274 19.78 13.64 -19.11
N GLU A 275 18.74 12.86 -19.31
CA GLU A 275 17.36 13.34 -19.46
C GLU A 275 16.71 13.76 -18.13
N MET A 276 17.24 13.29 -16.98
CA MET A 276 16.73 13.62 -15.65
C MET A 276 17.02 15.06 -15.25
N THR A 277 16.14 15.63 -14.43
CA THR A 277 16.38 16.96 -13.83
C THR A 277 17.46 16.90 -12.74
N PRO A 278 18.12 18.02 -12.40
CA PRO A 278 19.11 18.05 -11.31
C PRO A 278 18.58 17.50 -9.97
N ASP A 279 17.29 17.75 -9.67
CA ASP A 279 16.61 17.26 -8.47
C ASP A 279 16.49 15.72 -8.42
N GLN A 280 16.51 15.06 -9.57
CA GLN A 280 16.51 13.59 -9.71
C GLN A 280 17.93 13.03 -9.76
N GLN A 281 18.85 13.74 -10.42
CA GLN A 281 20.25 13.35 -10.57
C GLN A 281 21.02 13.36 -9.24
N ILE A 282 20.86 14.42 -8.43
CA ILE A 282 21.62 14.59 -7.18
C ILE A 282 21.39 13.42 -6.19
N PRO A 283 20.15 12.98 -5.91
CA PRO A 283 19.91 11.81 -5.06
C PRO A 283 20.61 10.53 -5.56
N ILE A 284 20.72 10.33 -6.87
CA ILE A 284 21.40 9.16 -7.46
C ILE A 284 22.91 9.25 -7.20
N LEU A 285 23.53 10.41 -7.42
CA LEU A 285 24.95 10.62 -7.11
C LEU A 285 25.24 10.40 -5.62
N LYS A 286 24.40 10.96 -4.75
CA LYS A 286 24.51 10.78 -3.30
C LYS A 286 24.41 9.31 -2.90
N ARG A 287 23.51 8.54 -3.51
CA ARG A 287 23.39 7.10 -3.28
C ARG A 287 24.69 6.38 -3.62
N TYR A 288 25.28 6.65 -4.79
CA TYR A 288 26.53 5.99 -5.16
C TYR A 288 27.72 6.44 -4.32
N LEU A 289 27.86 7.74 -4.00
CA LEU A 289 28.87 8.21 -3.04
C LEU A 289 28.75 7.48 -1.71
N PHE A 290 27.53 7.34 -1.19
CA PHE A 290 27.29 6.61 0.04
C PHE A 290 27.71 5.13 -0.05
N ILE A 291 27.31 4.44 -1.11
CA ILE A 291 27.63 3.01 -1.32
C ILE A 291 29.14 2.80 -1.50
N HIS A 292 29.86 3.77 -2.08
CA HIS A 292 31.32 3.79 -2.20
C HIS A 292 32.04 4.18 -0.89
N GLY A 293 31.31 4.35 0.22
CA GLY A 293 31.87 4.55 1.56
C GLY A 293 32.17 6.01 1.93
N TYR A 294 31.70 6.99 1.16
CA TYR A 294 31.80 8.39 1.55
C TYR A 294 30.89 8.66 2.77
N LYS A 295 31.47 9.19 3.85
CA LYS A 295 30.76 9.47 5.11
C LYS A 295 30.03 10.81 5.05
N GLY A 296 28.98 11.01 5.85
CA GLY A 296 28.31 12.32 5.97
C GLY A 296 27.47 12.74 4.76
N ILE A 297 27.09 11.80 3.89
CA ILE A 297 26.20 12.06 2.75
C ILE A 297 24.75 12.13 3.24
N ASP A 298 24.09 13.27 3.05
CA ASP A 298 22.69 13.45 3.39
C ASP A 298 21.79 13.05 2.21
N ARG A 299 21.32 11.80 2.25
CA ARG A 299 20.44 11.23 1.22
C ARG A 299 18.98 11.74 1.28
N LYS A 300 18.61 12.53 2.29
CA LYS A 300 17.26 13.12 2.41
C LYS A 300 17.17 14.45 1.66
N SER A 301 18.27 15.21 1.61
CA SER A 301 18.32 16.47 0.86
C SER A 301 18.50 16.25 -0.64
N LYS A 302 17.74 17.03 -1.44
CA LYS A 302 17.83 17.07 -2.90
C LYS A 302 18.98 17.97 -3.42
N THR A 303 19.66 18.71 -2.54
CA THR A 303 20.74 19.63 -2.91
C THR A 303 22.08 19.15 -2.37
N LEU A 304 23.19 19.54 -3.01
CA LEU A 304 24.54 19.22 -2.57
C LEU A 304 25.05 20.26 -1.56
N ASN A 305 25.43 19.80 -0.37
CA ASN A 305 26.15 20.63 0.60
C ASN A 305 27.65 20.76 0.23
N ALA A 306 28.38 21.65 0.92
CA ALA A 306 29.79 21.92 0.62
C ALA A 306 30.69 20.68 0.71
N TYR A 307 30.43 19.80 1.69
CA TYR A 307 31.17 18.55 1.84
C TYR A 307 30.86 17.56 0.70
N GLU A 308 29.59 17.43 0.32
CA GLU A 308 29.16 16.56 -0.78
C GLU A 308 29.72 17.03 -2.12
N GLN A 309 29.83 18.34 -2.36
CA GLN A 309 30.51 18.89 -3.53
C GLN A 309 32.00 18.52 -3.56
N GLN A 310 32.67 18.59 -2.41
CA GLN A 310 34.07 18.15 -2.30
C GLN A 310 34.20 16.64 -2.56
N ALA A 311 33.31 15.83 -1.98
CA ALA A 311 33.28 14.38 -2.19
C ALA A 311 33.07 14.03 -3.68
N LEU A 312 32.16 14.72 -4.36
CA LEU A 312 31.93 14.58 -5.79
C LEU A 312 33.18 14.92 -6.59
N SER A 313 33.82 16.06 -6.32
CA SER A 313 35.06 16.46 -7.01
C SER A 313 36.20 15.46 -6.80
N LYS A 314 36.29 14.86 -5.62
CA LYS A 314 37.27 13.80 -5.32
C LYS A 314 36.97 12.54 -6.12
N ALA A 315 35.72 12.13 -6.20
CA ALA A 315 35.29 10.98 -6.99
C ALA A 315 35.57 11.20 -8.49
N MET A 316 35.28 12.40 -9.03
CA MET A 316 35.60 12.76 -10.42
C MET A 316 37.09 12.60 -10.74
N ARG A 317 37.98 13.07 -9.84
CA ARG A 317 39.42 12.90 -9.98
C ARG A 317 39.87 11.44 -9.91
N GLN A 318 39.27 10.65 -9.02
CA GLN A 318 39.59 9.22 -8.87
C GLN A 318 39.26 8.41 -10.12
N TYR A 319 38.11 8.70 -10.74
CA TYR A 319 37.65 8.00 -11.95
C TYR A 319 38.15 8.65 -13.26
N GLY A 320 38.80 9.82 -13.19
CA GLY A 320 39.31 10.53 -14.36
C GLY A 320 38.21 11.08 -15.28
N VAL A 321 37.06 11.47 -14.72
CA VAL A 321 35.87 11.90 -15.47
C VAL A 321 35.57 13.38 -15.24
N SER A 322 34.93 14.01 -16.24
CA SER A 322 34.64 15.46 -16.21
C SER A 322 33.15 15.77 -16.04
N THR A 323 32.26 14.79 -16.22
CA THR A 323 30.82 14.99 -16.12
C THR A 323 30.18 14.13 -15.03
N ASN A 324 29.09 14.64 -14.45
CA ASN A 324 28.30 13.89 -13.46
C ASN A 324 27.70 12.60 -14.05
N ALA A 325 27.36 12.61 -15.34
CA ALA A 325 26.81 11.45 -16.03
C ALA A 325 27.86 10.33 -16.16
N GLU A 326 29.07 10.66 -16.61
CA GLU A 326 30.19 9.71 -16.66
C GLU A 326 30.54 9.18 -15.28
N LEU A 327 30.59 10.06 -14.28
CA LEU A 327 30.85 9.65 -12.90
C LEU A 327 29.79 8.68 -12.39
N MET A 328 28.50 9.01 -12.59
CA MET A 328 27.40 8.16 -12.14
C MET A 328 27.54 6.76 -12.72
N VAL A 329 27.73 6.64 -14.04
CA VAL A 329 27.83 5.34 -14.72
C VAL A 329 29.06 4.56 -14.29
N LYS A 330 30.22 5.23 -14.11
CA LYS A 330 31.43 4.58 -13.59
C LYS A 330 31.25 4.07 -12.16
N MET A 331 30.68 4.89 -11.28
CA MET A 331 30.40 4.47 -9.91
C MET A 331 29.34 3.37 -9.83
N TRP A 332 28.36 3.38 -10.73
CA TRP A 332 27.37 2.33 -10.86
C TRP A 332 27.98 1.00 -11.34
N GLU A 333 28.89 1.04 -12.30
CA GLU A 333 29.53 -0.17 -12.84
C GLU A 333 30.58 -0.76 -11.88
N ASP A 334 31.31 0.10 -11.15
CA ASP A 334 32.44 -0.27 -10.28
C ASP A 334 32.05 -0.43 -8.80
N VAL A 335 30.81 -0.82 -8.52
CA VAL A 335 30.38 -1.10 -7.13
C VAL A 335 31.10 -2.34 -6.62
N ASN A 336 31.93 -2.16 -5.59
CA ASN A 336 32.47 -3.29 -4.82
C ASN A 336 31.34 -3.93 -4.00
N VAL A 337 30.88 -5.09 -4.45
CA VAL A 337 29.69 -5.77 -3.91
C VAL A 337 29.81 -6.07 -2.42
N ASP A 338 30.98 -6.49 -1.93
CA ASP A 338 31.15 -6.90 -0.54
C ASP A 338 31.11 -5.72 0.42
N THR A 339 31.86 -4.65 0.12
CA THR A 339 31.87 -3.44 0.98
C THR A 339 30.52 -2.70 0.91
N ALA A 340 29.94 -2.58 -0.29
CA ALA A 340 28.64 -1.96 -0.51
C ALA A 340 27.52 -2.66 0.27
N LYS A 341 27.51 -4.00 0.27
CA LYS A 341 26.52 -4.79 1.02
C LYS A 341 26.55 -4.50 2.50
N GLU A 342 27.73 -4.42 3.10
CA GLU A 342 27.86 -4.13 4.52
C GLU A 342 27.30 -2.74 4.85
N ILE A 343 27.69 -1.73 4.06
CA ILE A 343 27.19 -0.35 4.20
C ILE A 343 25.66 -0.32 4.11
N VAL A 344 25.09 -0.94 3.08
CA VAL A 344 23.63 -0.95 2.85
C VAL A 344 22.89 -1.74 3.92
N ILE A 345 23.42 -2.87 4.39
CA ILE A 345 22.78 -3.66 5.45
C ILE A 345 22.73 -2.88 6.75
N GLN A 346 23.82 -2.21 7.14
CA GLN A 346 23.82 -1.37 8.33
C GLN A 346 22.86 -0.19 8.19
N ASP A 347 22.83 0.44 7.03
CA ASP A 347 21.89 1.52 6.75
C ASP A 347 20.42 1.07 6.82
N ARG A 348 20.08 -0.09 6.26
CA ARG A 348 18.73 -0.67 6.36
C ARG A 348 18.35 -0.97 7.81
N ARG A 349 19.30 -1.45 8.62
CA ARG A 349 19.09 -1.68 10.06
C ARG A 349 18.81 -0.36 10.78
N ASN A 350 19.61 0.67 10.53
CA ASN A 350 19.43 1.98 11.12
C ASN A 350 18.08 2.59 10.72
N ARG A 351 17.72 2.56 9.43
CA ARG A 351 16.41 3.01 8.93
C ARG A 351 15.26 2.23 9.56
N ALA A 352 15.40 0.91 9.76
CA ALA A 352 14.37 0.11 10.42
C ALA A 352 14.22 0.47 11.91
N VAL A 353 15.30 0.81 12.60
CA VAL A 353 15.25 1.30 13.99
C VAL A 353 14.59 2.69 14.04
N GLU A 354 15.02 3.63 13.20
CA GLU A 354 14.41 4.97 13.08
C GLU A 354 12.91 4.87 12.79
N PHE A 355 12.51 4.00 11.86
CA PHE A 355 11.11 3.77 11.52
C PHE A 355 10.32 3.23 12.72
N LYS A 356 10.87 2.24 13.45
CA LYS A 356 10.23 1.71 14.66
C LYS A 356 10.09 2.77 15.75
N GLN A 357 11.09 3.62 15.93
CA GLN A 357 11.06 4.71 16.90
C GLN A 357 10.03 5.77 16.51
N ALA A 358 10.00 6.19 15.25
CA ALA A 358 9.02 7.14 14.73
C ALA A 358 7.59 6.59 14.85
N ALA A 359 7.37 5.31 14.53
CA ALA A 359 6.07 4.67 14.71
C ALA A 359 5.64 4.62 16.19
N ALA A 360 6.57 4.30 17.10
CA ALA A 360 6.30 4.31 18.54
C ALA A 360 6.00 5.72 19.07
N GLU A 361 6.69 6.75 18.56
CA GLU A 361 6.41 8.15 18.90
C GLU A 361 5.05 8.60 18.40
N GLN A 362 4.70 8.30 17.15
CA GLN A 362 3.37 8.56 16.61
C GLN A 362 2.28 7.85 17.40
N GLN A 363 2.51 6.61 17.82
CA GLN A 363 1.57 5.87 18.66
C GLN A 363 1.42 6.53 20.04
N LYS A 364 2.51 6.99 20.67
CA LYS A 364 2.45 7.73 21.94
C LYS A 364 1.67 9.05 21.79
N LEU A 365 1.91 9.79 20.71
CA LEU A 365 1.18 11.03 20.42
C LEU A 365 -0.32 10.75 20.18
N ALA A 366 -0.65 9.69 19.45
CA ALA A 366 -2.04 9.28 19.23
C ALA A 366 -2.72 8.86 20.55
N GLN A 367 -2.00 8.14 21.43
CA GLN A 367 -2.49 7.77 22.76
C GLN A 367 -2.70 9.02 23.65
N ALA A 368 -1.75 9.97 23.65
CA ALA A 368 -1.87 11.21 24.40
C ALA A 368 -3.05 12.06 23.90
N ALA A 369 -3.24 12.17 22.58
CA ALA A 369 -4.38 12.88 21.99
C ALA A 369 -5.71 12.19 22.34
N ALA A 370 -5.77 10.85 22.30
CA ALA A 370 -6.94 10.10 22.70
C ALA A 370 -7.24 10.27 24.20
N GLN A 371 -6.22 10.31 25.05
CA GLN A 371 -6.38 10.56 26.48
C GLN A 371 -6.89 11.99 26.75
N GLN A 372 -6.34 13.00 26.07
CA GLN A 372 -6.82 14.38 26.19
C GLN A 372 -8.28 14.53 25.73
N ASP A 373 -8.68 13.84 24.65
CA ASP A 373 -10.07 13.84 24.20
C ASP A 373 -10.99 13.14 25.20
N ALA A 374 -10.55 12.03 25.78
CA ALA A 374 -11.29 11.32 26.83
C ALA A 374 -11.44 12.19 28.10
N GLU A 375 -10.37 12.87 28.53
CA GLU A 375 -10.39 13.79 29.66
C GLU A 375 -11.29 15.00 29.39
N ARG A 376 -11.27 15.57 28.18
CA ARG A 376 -12.17 16.65 27.78
C ARG A 376 -13.63 16.21 27.85
N LYS A 377 -13.96 15.05 27.25
CA LYS A 377 -15.31 14.49 27.29
C LYS A 377 -15.76 14.19 28.72
N ALA A 378 -14.86 13.70 29.57
CA ALA A 378 -15.16 13.47 30.98
C ALA A 378 -15.44 14.78 31.73
N ARG A 379 -14.65 15.85 31.48
CA ARG A 379 -14.91 17.18 32.05
C ARG A 379 -16.25 17.77 31.59
N GLU A 380 -16.53 17.72 30.29
CA GLU A 380 -17.81 18.20 29.72
C GLU A 380 -19.00 17.42 30.30
N ALA A 381 -18.87 16.11 30.48
CA ALA A 381 -19.90 15.29 31.10
C ALA A 381 -20.12 15.64 32.58
N GLU A 382 -19.06 15.90 33.34
CA GLU A 382 -19.20 16.31 34.75
C GLU A 382 -19.79 17.72 34.87
N GLU A 383 -19.36 18.67 34.04
CA GLU A 383 -19.94 20.03 33.98
C GLU A 383 -21.45 19.98 33.65
N LEU A 384 -21.85 19.15 32.68
CA LEU A 384 -23.26 18.98 32.32
C LEU A 384 -24.06 18.39 33.49
N LYS A 385 -23.49 17.42 34.20
CA LYS A 385 -24.11 16.80 35.38
C LYS A 385 -24.27 17.79 36.53
N GLU A 386 -23.27 18.63 36.80
CA GLU A 386 -23.37 19.71 37.80
C GLU A 386 -24.44 20.74 37.41
N LEU A 387 -24.49 21.10 36.13
CA LEU A 387 -25.46 22.06 35.61
C LEU A 387 -26.89 21.52 35.72
N GLN A 388 -27.08 20.23 35.42
CA GLN A 388 -28.35 19.54 35.60
C GLN A 388 -28.77 19.51 37.07
N ALA A 389 -27.86 19.16 37.99
CA ALA A 389 -28.16 19.16 39.41
C ALA A 389 -28.55 20.56 39.93
N LYS A 390 -27.89 21.63 39.46
CA LYS A 390 -28.26 23.02 39.77
C LYS A 390 -29.65 23.36 39.24
N TYR A 391 -29.96 22.98 38.01
CA TYR A 391 -31.29 23.16 37.42
C TYR A 391 -32.37 22.47 38.27
N ASP A 392 -32.18 21.19 38.59
CA ASP A 392 -33.14 20.41 39.38
C ASP A 392 -33.39 21.02 40.77
N ASN A 393 -32.32 21.53 41.42
CA ASN A 393 -32.42 22.22 42.70
C ASN A 393 -33.24 23.53 42.60
N PHE A 394 -33.06 24.32 41.53
CA PHE A 394 -33.84 25.54 41.34
C PHE A 394 -35.32 25.26 41.07
N ILE A 395 -35.61 24.18 40.33
CA ILE A 395 -36.99 23.70 40.13
C ILE A 395 -37.61 23.31 41.47
N ALA A 396 -36.93 22.45 42.24
CA ALA A 396 -37.44 21.99 43.54
C ALA A 396 -37.65 23.15 44.53
N ALA A 397 -36.72 24.13 44.56
CA ALA A 397 -36.86 25.33 45.38
C ALA A 397 -38.06 26.18 44.93
N GLY A 398 -38.23 26.40 43.62
CA GLY A 398 -39.37 27.12 43.05
C GLY A 398 -40.70 26.47 43.46
N ASP A 399 -40.83 25.16 43.25
CA ASP A 399 -42.02 24.38 43.59
C ASP A 399 -42.36 24.44 45.08
N ASN A 400 -41.35 24.38 45.95
CA ASN A 400 -41.55 24.50 47.39
C ASN A 400 -42.02 25.90 47.80
N TYR A 401 -41.46 26.96 47.22
CA TYR A 401 -41.93 28.32 47.50
C TYR A 401 -43.36 28.57 47.03
N VAL A 402 -43.80 27.94 45.93
CA VAL A 402 -45.22 27.96 45.53
C VAL A 402 -46.11 27.34 46.60
N LYS A 403 -45.73 26.17 47.14
CA LYS A 403 -46.48 25.50 48.21
C LYS A 403 -46.55 26.33 49.49
N GLU A 404 -45.51 27.09 49.79
CA GLU A 404 -45.44 28.00 50.94
C GLU A 404 -46.13 29.36 50.72
N GLY A 405 -46.65 29.64 49.52
CA GLY A 405 -47.25 30.93 49.19
C GLY A 405 -46.26 32.09 49.01
N LYS A 406 -44.95 31.80 48.87
CA LYS A 406 -43.87 32.79 48.67
C LYS A 406 -43.61 33.02 47.19
N TYR A 407 -44.56 33.62 46.49
CA TYR A 407 -44.60 33.69 45.03
C TYR A 407 -43.42 34.44 44.38
N GLU A 408 -42.91 35.50 44.99
CA GLU A 408 -41.75 36.25 44.47
C GLU A 408 -40.48 35.39 44.50
N LYS A 409 -40.29 34.59 45.56
CA LYS A 409 -39.16 33.64 45.68
C LYS A 409 -39.31 32.46 44.71
N ALA A 410 -40.54 32.02 44.47
CA ALA A 410 -40.82 30.99 43.46
C ALA A 410 -40.44 31.48 42.04
N LEU A 411 -40.76 32.74 41.70
CA LEU A 411 -40.36 33.35 40.44
C LEU A 411 -38.84 33.45 40.29
N GLU A 412 -38.12 33.75 41.37
CA GLU A 412 -36.66 33.73 41.38
C GLU A 412 -36.09 32.33 41.12
N GLY A 413 -36.64 31.30 41.78
CA GLY A 413 -36.27 29.90 41.57
C GLY A 413 -36.43 29.47 40.10
N TYR A 414 -37.61 29.66 39.52
CA TYR A 414 -37.84 29.33 38.11
C TYR A 414 -37.03 30.18 37.13
N SER A 415 -36.79 31.45 37.44
CA SER A 415 -35.91 32.33 36.64
C SER A 415 -34.48 31.81 36.63
N ASN A 416 -33.95 31.37 37.78
CA ASN A 416 -32.61 30.78 37.85
C ASN A 416 -32.52 29.43 37.13
N ALA A 417 -33.57 28.60 37.16
CA ALA A 417 -33.66 27.40 36.34
C ALA A 417 -33.66 27.74 34.82
N LEU A 418 -34.39 28.78 34.40
CA LEU A 418 -34.43 29.25 33.01
C LEU A 418 -33.12 29.88 32.53
N LYS A 419 -32.28 30.41 33.43
CA LYS A 419 -30.91 30.83 33.05
C LYS A 419 -30.04 29.64 32.63
N ILE A 420 -30.29 28.46 33.20
CA ILE A 420 -29.59 27.22 32.87
C ILE A 420 -30.23 26.54 31.64
N GLY A 421 -31.56 26.48 31.60
CA GLY A 421 -32.33 25.92 30.49
C GLY A 421 -33.36 26.91 29.95
N PRO A 422 -32.99 27.84 29.05
CA PRO A 422 -33.88 28.92 28.57
C PRO A 422 -35.16 28.44 27.90
N ASN A 423 -35.14 27.25 27.31
CA ASN A 423 -36.25 26.68 26.54
C ASN A 423 -37.07 25.64 27.33
N MET A 424 -36.86 25.55 28.65
CA MET A 424 -37.57 24.58 29.48
C MET A 424 -39.01 25.02 29.74
N LYS A 425 -39.97 24.25 29.21
CA LYS A 425 -41.40 24.57 29.30
C LYS A 425 -41.90 24.66 30.74
N TYR A 426 -41.51 23.70 31.59
CA TYR A 426 -42.00 23.61 32.97
C TYR A 426 -41.77 24.89 33.80
N PRO A 427 -40.54 25.36 34.04
CA PRO A 427 -40.32 26.59 34.82
C PRO A 427 -40.93 27.84 34.17
N SER A 428 -40.95 27.90 32.83
CA SER A 428 -41.57 29.00 32.09
C SER A 428 -43.08 29.09 32.35
N GLU A 429 -43.78 27.95 32.25
CA GLU A 429 -45.21 27.87 32.48
C GLU A 429 -45.57 28.15 33.94
N GLN A 430 -44.79 27.64 34.89
CA GLN A 430 -45.02 27.94 36.32
C GLN A 430 -44.83 29.41 36.64
N ALA A 431 -43.75 30.03 36.13
CA ALA A 431 -43.53 31.45 36.31
C ALA A 431 -44.65 32.31 35.69
N ALA A 432 -45.17 31.93 34.51
CA ALA A 432 -46.30 32.60 33.88
C ALA A 432 -47.58 32.50 34.72
N LYS A 433 -47.88 31.30 35.27
CA LYS A 433 -49.03 31.10 36.17
C LYS A 433 -48.92 31.98 37.42
N ILE A 434 -47.74 32.05 38.04
CA ILE A 434 -47.52 32.89 39.23
C ILE A 434 -47.67 34.37 38.90
N ARG A 435 -47.10 34.84 37.78
CA ARG A 435 -47.25 36.24 37.35
C ARG A 435 -48.71 36.60 37.10
N ALA A 436 -49.46 35.74 36.42
CA ALA A 436 -50.89 35.95 36.19
C ALA A 436 -51.70 36.00 37.50
N PHE A 437 -51.33 35.15 38.46
CA PHE A 437 -51.94 35.14 39.79
C PHE A 437 -51.63 36.43 40.58
N LEU A 438 -50.36 36.85 40.62
CA LEU A 438 -49.94 38.08 41.30
C LEU A 438 -50.57 39.33 40.66
N GLU A 439 -50.65 39.37 39.33
CA GLU A 439 -51.31 40.48 38.62
C GLU A 439 -52.80 40.53 38.94
N LYS A 440 -53.49 39.36 38.96
CA LYS A 440 -54.88 39.29 39.36
C LYS A 440 -55.09 39.77 40.80
N GLN A 441 -54.20 39.40 41.73
CA GLN A 441 -54.23 39.90 43.11
C GLN A 441 -54.04 41.42 43.16
N LYS A 442 -53.05 41.94 42.44
CA LYS A 442 -52.75 43.37 42.41
C LYS A 442 -53.90 44.19 41.83
N VAL A 443 -54.46 43.79 40.69
CA VAL A 443 -55.62 44.47 40.07
C VAL A 443 -56.83 44.41 40.98
N SER A 444 -57.09 43.27 41.64
CA SER A 444 -58.17 43.13 42.62
C SER A 444 -57.97 44.09 43.80
N GLU A 445 -56.74 44.24 44.29
CA GLU A 445 -56.38 45.14 45.39
C GLU A 445 -56.54 46.62 45.00
N GLU A 446 -56.06 47.00 43.81
CA GLU A 446 -56.17 48.38 43.30
C GLU A 446 -57.63 48.75 43.02
N THR A 447 -58.40 47.84 42.41
CA THR A 447 -59.83 48.02 42.15
C THR A 447 -60.60 48.16 43.46
N PHE A 448 -60.29 47.31 44.44
CA PHE A 448 -60.86 47.43 45.78
C PHE A 448 -60.60 48.82 46.38
N LYS A 449 -59.34 49.27 46.41
CA LYS A 449 -58.97 50.60 46.94
C LYS A 449 -59.66 51.74 46.20
N ALA A 450 -59.75 51.66 44.88
CA ALA A 450 -60.41 52.68 44.05
C ALA A 450 -61.92 52.74 44.32
N SER A 451 -62.60 51.59 44.40
CA SER A 451 -64.03 51.53 44.73
C SER A 451 -64.32 52.03 46.15
N VAL A 452 -63.45 51.76 47.12
CA VAL A 452 -63.57 52.35 48.47
C VAL A 452 -63.40 53.87 48.43
N ALA A 453 -62.42 54.39 47.70
CA ALA A 453 -62.18 55.83 47.57
C ALA A 453 -63.34 56.55 46.87
N ALA A 454 -63.83 56.03 45.74
CA ALA A 454 -64.97 56.59 45.02
C ALA A 454 -66.28 56.49 45.84
N GLY A 455 -66.48 55.36 46.53
CA GLY A 455 -67.59 55.19 47.47
C GLY A 455 -67.59 56.26 48.55
N ASN A 456 -66.43 56.53 49.17
CA ASN A 456 -66.26 57.61 50.16
C ASN A 456 -66.56 58.99 49.58
N GLU A 457 -66.10 59.29 48.37
CA GLU A 457 -66.34 60.57 47.69
C GLU A 457 -67.82 60.82 47.41
N PHE A 458 -68.52 59.82 46.83
CA PHE A 458 -69.96 59.92 46.57
C PHE A 458 -70.77 59.98 47.87
N PHE A 459 -70.34 59.27 48.91
CA PHE A 459 -70.96 59.33 50.23
C PHE A 459 -70.88 60.75 50.80
N ASN A 460 -69.70 61.37 50.77
CA ASN A 460 -69.48 62.74 51.25
C ASN A 460 -70.25 63.78 50.43
N SER A 461 -70.40 63.54 49.12
CA SER A 461 -71.20 64.36 48.20
C SER A 461 -72.72 64.08 48.27
N ARG A 462 -73.17 63.26 49.24
CA ARG A 462 -74.58 62.88 49.48
C ARG A 462 -75.28 62.18 48.31
N SER A 463 -74.49 61.62 47.38
CA SER A 463 -74.94 60.80 46.25
C SER A 463 -75.01 59.33 46.69
N TYR A 464 -75.92 59.02 47.61
CA TYR A 464 -75.93 57.76 48.36
C TYR A 464 -76.17 56.51 47.50
N GLU A 465 -76.97 56.61 46.44
CA GLU A 465 -77.21 55.51 45.50
C GLU A 465 -75.94 55.14 44.72
N LYS A 466 -75.15 56.15 44.32
CA LYS A 466 -73.85 55.95 43.64
C LYS A 466 -72.79 55.45 44.61
N ALA A 467 -72.77 55.96 45.84
CA ALA A 467 -71.86 55.51 46.89
C ALA A 467 -72.07 54.03 47.22
N ARG A 468 -73.33 53.60 47.33
CA ARG A 468 -73.70 52.20 47.56
C ARG A 468 -73.19 51.28 46.45
N LEU A 469 -73.37 51.67 45.19
CA LEU A 469 -72.87 50.89 44.05
C LEU A 469 -71.36 50.66 44.12
N GLU A 470 -70.58 51.69 44.47
CA GLU A 470 -69.12 51.57 44.58
C GLU A 470 -68.68 50.74 45.80
N PHE A 471 -69.35 50.86 46.95
CA PHE A 471 -69.06 49.99 48.09
C PHE A 471 -69.52 48.53 47.88
N ASP A 472 -70.61 48.29 47.17
CA ASP A 472 -71.04 46.93 46.79
C ASP A 472 -70.00 46.27 45.86
N LYS A 473 -69.39 47.04 44.95
CA LYS A 473 -68.24 46.57 44.14
C LYS A 473 -67.02 46.25 45.00
N ALA A 474 -66.69 47.09 45.99
CA ALA A 474 -65.59 46.83 46.93
C ALA A 474 -65.87 45.59 47.78
N ALA A 475 -67.09 45.42 48.28
CA ALA A 475 -67.51 44.25 49.06
C ALA A 475 -67.49 42.97 48.23
N ALA A 476 -67.80 43.02 46.93
CA ALA A 476 -67.68 41.87 46.04
C ALA A 476 -66.22 41.40 45.86
N LEU A 477 -65.24 42.31 45.99
CA LEU A 477 -63.81 42.00 45.88
C LEU A 477 -63.19 41.56 47.22
N LYS A 478 -63.65 42.13 48.34
CA LYS A 478 -63.29 41.73 49.71
C LYS A 478 -64.53 41.75 50.61
N PRO A 479 -65.28 40.64 50.66
CA PRO A 479 -66.53 40.56 51.44
C PRO A 479 -66.35 40.77 52.95
N ASP A 480 -65.15 40.45 53.45
CA ASP A 480 -64.82 40.51 54.87
C ASP A 480 -64.20 41.86 55.31
N ASP A 481 -64.18 42.87 54.42
CA ASP A 481 -63.66 44.19 54.79
C ASP A 481 -64.63 44.94 55.72
N GLU A 482 -64.20 45.11 56.99
CA GLU A 482 -65.03 45.68 58.05
C GLU A 482 -65.41 47.14 57.78
N TYR A 483 -64.55 47.91 57.11
CA TYR A 483 -64.81 49.31 56.79
C TYR A 483 -65.92 49.43 55.73
N VAL A 484 -65.81 48.65 54.64
CA VAL A 484 -66.81 48.60 53.57
C VAL A 484 -68.14 48.08 54.11
N ALA A 485 -68.14 47.03 54.93
CA ALA A 485 -69.34 46.47 55.54
C ALA A 485 -70.11 47.51 56.37
N LYS A 486 -69.41 48.24 57.24
CA LYS A 486 -69.99 49.32 58.05
C LYS A 486 -70.56 50.45 57.19
N LYS A 487 -69.85 50.85 56.13
CA LYS A 487 -70.30 51.91 55.21
C LYS A 487 -71.55 51.53 54.41
N LEU A 488 -71.67 50.26 54.00
CA LEU A 488 -72.88 49.75 53.34
C LEU A 488 -74.09 49.72 54.30
N GLU A 489 -73.89 49.33 55.56
CA GLU A 489 -74.96 49.37 56.57
C GLU A 489 -75.46 50.80 56.82
N GLU A 490 -74.53 51.76 56.93
CA GLU A 490 -74.85 53.19 57.07
C GLU A 490 -75.65 53.70 55.85
N LEU A 491 -75.20 53.39 54.64
CA LEU A 491 -75.90 53.72 53.40
C LEU A 491 -77.29 53.09 53.29
N ASN A 492 -77.46 51.84 53.74
CA ASN A 492 -78.76 51.18 53.79
C ASN A 492 -79.77 51.95 54.65
N ARG A 493 -79.34 52.44 55.82
CA ARG A 493 -80.18 53.26 56.71
C ARG A 493 -80.54 54.61 56.10
N LEU A 494 -79.57 55.26 55.42
CA LEU A 494 -79.77 56.57 54.77
C LEU A 494 -80.66 56.51 53.53
N LEU A 495 -80.59 55.43 52.75
CA LEU A 495 -81.44 55.23 51.57
C LEU A 495 -82.87 54.81 51.94
N ALA A 496 -83.04 54.07 53.04
CA ALA A 496 -84.36 53.69 53.57
C ALA A 496 -85.18 54.91 54.08
N THR A 497 -84.51 55.96 54.57
CA THR A 497 -85.15 57.21 55.00
C THR A 497 -85.49 58.17 53.85
N ARG A 498 -84.93 57.98 52.65
CA ARG A 498 -85.12 58.85 51.46
C ARG A 498 -86.18 58.37 50.46
N LYS A 499 -86.69 57.14 50.60
CA LYS A 499 -87.89 56.68 49.86
C LYS A 499 -89.16 56.85 50.72
N PRO A 500 -89.89 57.97 50.62
CA PRO A 500 -91.31 57.98 50.93
C PRO A 500 -92.10 57.44 49.72
N SER A 501 -92.89 56.42 50.01
CA SER A 501 -94.10 56.04 49.28
C SER A 501 -94.89 57.26 48.80
N GLY A 502 -95.02 57.41 47.48
CA GLY A 502 -95.89 58.38 46.81
C GLY A 502 -96.48 57.74 45.56
N ILE A 503 -97.77 57.43 45.66
CA ILE A 503 -98.60 56.71 44.69
C ILE A 503 -98.83 57.54 43.42
N GLY A 504 -98.80 56.88 42.27
CA GLY A 504 -99.34 57.38 41.01
C GLY A 504 -99.70 56.21 40.10
N LYS A 505 -100.80 55.51 40.41
CA LYS A 505 -101.45 54.61 39.46
C LYS A 505 -101.97 55.44 38.29
N ILE A 506 -101.55 55.12 37.08
CA ILE A 506 -102.39 55.22 35.89
C ILE A 506 -102.61 53.81 35.38
N ASN A 507 -103.88 53.50 35.17
CA ASN A 507 -104.40 52.21 34.75
C ASN A 507 -104.41 52.12 33.22
N GLU A 508 -104.14 50.91 32.75
CA GLU A 508 -104.81 50.20 31.65
C GLU A 508 -104.88 50.80 30.24
N LYS A 509 -104.34 49.99 29.31
CA LYS A 509 -104.70 49.83 27.89
C LYS A 509 -104.44 51.02 26.96
N ASP A 510 -103.29 50.94 26.30
CA ASP A 510 -103.19 51.02 24.85
C ASP A 510 -102.06 50.06 24.42
N PHE A 511 -102.40 49.01 23.67
CA PHE A 511 -102.17 48.93 22.23
C PHE A 511 -100.66 48.89 21.90
N ASN A 512 -100.11 47.71 21.64
CA ASN A 512 -100.07 47.04 20.33
C ASN A 512 -98.78 47.38 19.58
N ASP A 513 -98.27 46.31 18.96
CA ASP A 513 -97.50 46.29 17.72
C ASP A 513 -95.96 46.51 17.77
N GLU A 514 -95.33 45.38 17.41
CA GLU A 514 -94.06 45.13 16.70
C GLU A 514 -92.74 45.03 17.49
#